data_AF-A0A0F3N2S3-F1
#
_entry.id   AF-A0A0F3N2S3-F1
#
_cell.length_a   1.000
_cell.length_b   1.000
_cell.length_c   1.000
_cell.angle_alpha   90.00
_cell.angle_beta   90.00
_cell.angle_gamma   90.00
#
_symmetry.space_group_name_H-M   'P 1'
#
loop_
_entity.id
_entity.type
_entity.pdbx_description
1 polymer ?
#
loop_
_entity_poly.entity_id
_entity_poly.type
_entity_poly.pdbx_seq_one_letter_code
_entity_poly.pdbx_strand_id
1 'polypeptide(L)' 'MQDIAKDYYEYWFGRGKGFLKGATTYLNDLEYALSAFALHQATESLYSTIFTSVLKLQT' A
#
# COMPACT_ATOMS: atom_id res chain seq x y z
N MET A 1 1.34 8.81 -20.93
CA MET A 1 0.34 8.94 -19.84
C MET A 1 -0.03 7.59 -19.23
N GLN A 2 -0.32 6.55 -20.03
CA GLN A 2 -0.58 5.19 -19.52
C GLN A 2 0.56 4.64 -18.63
N ASP A 3 1.82 4.86 -19.02
CA ASP A 3 2.97 4.36 -18.25
C ASP A 3 3.07 5.01 -16.86
N ILE A 4 2.72 6.30 -16.74
CA ILE A 4 2.77 7.01 -15.47
C ILE A 4 1.75 6.41 -14.49
N ALA A 5 0.51 6.18 -14.93
CA ALA A 5 -0.51 5.58 -14.07
C ALA A 5 -0.13 4.16 -13.62
N LYS A 6 0.50 3.38 -14.52
CA LYS A 6 1.02 2.06 -14.21
C LYS A 6 2.16 2.12 -13.17
N ASP A 7 3.11 3.03 -13.32
CA ASP A 7 4.22 3.19 -12.37
C ASP A 7 3.72 3.57 -10.96
N TYR A 8 2.74 4.49 -10.87
CA TYR A 8 2.12 4.84 -9.60
C TYR A 8 1.35 3.67 -8.99
N TYR A 9 0.61 2.94 -9.80
CA TYR A 9 -0.09 1.73 -9.36
C TYR A 9 0.91 0.72 -8.78
N GLU A 10 1.96 0.37 -9.54
CA GLU A 10 2.96 -0.61 -9.14
C GLU A 10 3.70 -0.18 -7.86
N TYR A 11 4.02 1.10 -7.74
CA TYR A 11 4.65 1.66 -6.56
C TYR A 11 3.77 1.53 -5.30
N TRP A 12 2.54 2.06 -5.35
CA TRP A 12 1.66 2.09 -4.18
C TRP A 12 1.14 0.70 -3.83
N PHE A 13 0.81 -0.11 -4.83
CA PHE A 13 0.36 -1.48 -4.63
C PHE A 13 1.48 -2.37 -4.09
N GLY A 14 2.69 -2.23 -4.64
CA GLY A 14 3.89 -2.91 -4.17
C GLY A 14 4.18 -2.60 -2.71
N ARG A 15 4.14 -1.31 -2.34
CA ARG A 15 4.30 -0.85 -0.95
C ARG A 15 3.23 -1.41 -0.03
N GLY A 16 1.95 -1.37 -0.43
CA GLY A 16 0.84 -1.91 0.35
C GLY A 16 1.00 -3.40 0.65
N LYS A 17 1.40 -4.19 -0.35
CA LYS A 17 1.73 -5.62 -0.15
C LYS A 17 2.91 -5.83 0.80
N GLY A 18 3.95 -4.99 0.72
CA GLY A 18 5.09 -5.04 1.62
C GLY A 18 4.69 -4.83 3.08
N PHE A 19 3.85 -3.83 3.33
CA PHE A 19 3.33 -3.56 4.67
C PHE A 19 2.38 -4.65 5.18
N LEU A 20 1.52 -5.24 4.33
CA LEU A 20 0.70 -6.39 4.72
C LEU A 20 1.57 -7.58 5.18
N LYS A 21 2.63 -7.89 4.43
CA LYS A 21 3.58 -8.92 4.82
C LYS A 21 4.22 -8.61 6.18
N GLY A 22 4.67 -7.36 6.37
CA GLY A 22 5.22 -6.89 7.64
C GLY A 22 4.24 -7.02 8.81
N ALA A 23 2.98 -6.64 8.60
CA ALA A 23 1.93 -6.77 9.60
C ALA A 23 1.75 -8.23 10.04
N THR A 24 1.73 -9.18 9.10
CA THR A 24 1.67 -10.61 9.42
C THR A 24 2.90 -11.09 10.20
N THR A 25 4.10 -10.62 9.85
CA THR A 25 5.32 -10.94 10.61
C THR A 25 5.23 -10.44 12.04
N TYR A 26 4.94 -9.16 12.24
CA TYR A 26 4.82 -8.56 13.58
C TYR A 26 3.69 -9.19 14.41
N LEU A 27 2.60 -9.62 13.76
CA LEU A 27 1.53 -10.35 14.43
C LEU A 27 2.02 -11.71 14.98
N ASN A 28 2.79 -12.46 14.18
CA ASN A 28 3.34 -13.74 14.60
C ASN A 28 4.39 -13.61 15.71
N ASP A 29 5.13 -12.50 15.72
CA ASP A 29 6.12 -12.17 16.75
C ASP A 29 5.49 -11.54 18.01
N LEU A 30 4.16 -11.44 18.07
CA LEU A 30 3.38 -10.84 19.16
C LEU A 30 3.66 -9.33 19.37
N GLU A 31 4.25 -8.66 18.38
CA GLU A 31 4.53 -7.23 18.36
C GLU A 31 3.31 -6.43 17.87
N TYR A 32 2.22 -6.48 18.63
CA TYR A 32 0.90 -6.00 18.17
C TYR A 32 0.86 -4.53 17.75
N ALA A 33 1.61 -3.66 18.43
CA ALA A 33 1.67 -2.23 18.08
C ALA A 33 2.29 -2.02 16.69
N LEU A 34 3.37 -2.75 16.38
CA LEU A 34 4.03 -2.69 15.07
C LEU A 34 3.17 -3.36 14.00
N SER A 35 2.49 -4.46 14.33
CA SER A 35 1.51 -5.08 13.44
C SER A 35 0.38 -4.12 13.06
N ALA A 36 -0.20 -3.42 14.04
CA ALA A 36 -1.28 -2.45 13.80
C ALA A 36 -0.78 -1.26 12.96
N PHE A 37 0.42 -0.75 13.25
CA PHE A 37 1.04 0.31 12.46
C PHE A 37 1.26 -0.12 11.01
N ALA A 38 1.84 -1.30 10.79
CA ALA A 38 2.04 -1.84 9.45
C ALA A 38 0.72 -2.05 8.70
N LEU A 39 -0.34 -2.51 9.38
CA LEU A 39 -1.67 -2.67 8.78
C LEU A 39 -2.28 -1.34 8.35
N HIS A 40 -2.11 -0.29 9.16
CA HIS A 40 -2.52 1.07 8.81
C HIS A 40 -1.77 1.57 7.57
N GLN A 41 -0.44 1.45 7.54
CA GLN A 41 0.38 1.85 6.38
C GLN A 41 0.04 1.06 5.10
N ALA A 42 -0.33 -0.22 5.25
CA ALA A 42 -0.81 -1.02 4.13
C ALA A 42 -2.12 -0.46 3.56
N THR A 43 -3.06 -0.11 4.44
CA THR A 43 -4.36 0.45 4.08
C THR A 43 -4.19 1.77 3.34
N GLU A 44 -3.38 2.69 3.88
CA GLU A 44 -3.08 3.98 3.23
C GLU A 44 -2.47 3.80 1.84
N SER A 45 -1.55 2.84 1.69
CA SER A 45 -0.89 2.56 0.41
C SER A 45 -1.86 2.00 -0.63
N LEU A 46 -2.77 1.10 -0.22
CA LEU A 46 -3.77 0.51 -1.12
C LEU A 46 -4.84 1.51 -1.54
N TYR A 47 -5.32 2.37 -0.63
CA TYR A 47 -6.21 3.47 -1.01
C TYR A 47 -5.51 4.47 -1.94
N SER A 48 -4.24 4.79 -1.67
CA SER A 48 -3.43 5.66 -2.53
C SER A 48 -3.30 5.07 -3.94
N THR A 49 -3.20 3.75 -4.06
CA THR A 49 -3.19 3.04 -5.37
C THR A 49 -4.45 3.36 -6.16
N ILE A 50 -5.63 3.24 -5.54
CA ILE A 50 -6.92 3.50 -6.20
C ILE A 50 -7.03 4.98 -6.59
N PHE A 51 -6.74 5.88 -5.66
CA PHE A 51 -6.92 7.32 -5.87
C PHE A 51 -5.98 7.89 -6.93
N THR A 52 -4.68 7.56 -6.88
CA THR A 52 -3.69 8.09 -7.83
C THR A 52 -3.81 7.49 -9.22
N SER A 53 -4.22 6.23 -9.33
CA SER A 53 -4.46 5.59 -10.63
C SER A 53 -5.69 6.17 -11.34
N VAL A 54 -6.74 6.50 -10.58
CA VAL A 54 -8.00 7.02 -11.13
C VAL A 54 -7.91 8.52 -11.45
N LEU A 55 -7.32 9.35 -10.59
CA LEU A 55 -7.24 10.80 -10.85
C LEU A 55 -6.38 11.18 -12.05
N LYS A 56 -5.28 10.45 -12.30
CA LYS A 56 -4.40 10.74 -13.44
C LYS A 56 -4.93 10.27 -14.79
N LEU A 57 -6.06 9.56 -14.82
CA LEU A 57 -6.78 9.25 -16.05
C LEU A 57 -7.76 10.37 -16.46
N GLN A 58 -8.01 11.34 -15.57
CA GLN A 58 -8.97 12.43 -15.80
C GLN A 58 -8.33 13.80 -16.07
N THR A 59 -7.00 13.90 -16.06
CA THR A 59 -6.20 15.12 -16.34
C THR A 59 -5.21 14.87 -17.46
#